data_AF-A0A1U8DEA2-F1
#
_entry.id   AF-A0A1U8DEA2-F1
#
_cell.length_a   1.000
_cell.length_b   1.000
_cell.length_c   1.000
_cell.angle_alpha   90.00
_cell.angle_beta   90.00
_cell.angle_gamma   90.00
#
_symmetry.space_group_name_H-M   'P 1'
#
loop_
_entity.id
_entity.type
_entity.pdbx_description
1 polymer ?
#
loop_
_entity_poly.entity_id
_entity_poly.type
_entity_poly.pdbx_seq_one_letter_code
_entity_poly.pdbx_strand_id
1 'polypeptide(L)'
;MLKLNMVFSVLNEMRVANGTGRDIALNFAPLGATLVLWDIDEERNKETTYLARGNGAKEAYAYRCDCSNREGIYRMAAQVRQEVGDVTILVNDAAVASRKYFIDTQDLDIERTMDVNIMAHFWTCKDFLPAMIACNHGHLVSISSGAGLAGVSRMSDYAASKFAIVGLLETIAFELQATGNKGVKTTVVFLSVTKTQLSAGIKVM
;
A
#
# COMPACT_ATOMS: atom_id res chain seq x y z
N MET A 1 -11.25 -1.92 24.58
CA MET A 1 -11.64 -2.50 23.29
C MET A 1 -11.25 -1.49 22.22
N LEU A 2 -10.05 -1.63 21.62
CA LEU A 2 -9.57 -0.71 20.57
C LEU A 2 -10.48 -0.86 19.36
N LYS A 3 -11.31 0.15 19.08
CA LYS A 3 -12.09 0.20 17.84
C LYS A 3 -11.10 0.46 16.71
N LEU A 4 -10.88 -0.55 15.85
CA LEU A 4 -10.01 -0.49 14.69
C LEU A 4 -10.69 0.42 13.64
N ASN A 5 -10.46 1.73 13.71
CA ASN A 5 -11.41 2.67 13.12
C ASN A 5 -11.11 3.09 11.68
N MET A 6 -9.91 2.87 11.13
CA MET A 6 -9.67 3.11 9.71
C MET A 6 -8.48 2.33 9.14
N VAL A 7 -8.73 1.56 8.07
CA VAL A 7 -7.70 0.91 7.25
C VAL A 7 -7.71 1.54 5.88
N PHE A 8 -6.58 2.14 5.52
CA PHE A 8 -6.35 2.71 4.22
C PHE A 8 -5.56 1.71 3.37
N SER A 9 -6.13 1.23 2.27
CA SER A 9 -5.42 0.31 1.37
C SER A 9 -5.30 0.94 -0.01
N VAL A 10 -4.06 1.01 -0.49
CA VAL A 10 -3.75 1.42 -1.86
C VAL A 10 -3.69 0.17 -2.73
N LEU A 11 -4.77 -0.09 -3.46
CA LEU A 11 -4.95 -1.22 -4.37
C LEU A 11 -4.28 -0.93 -5.73
N ASN A 12 -3.81 -1.96 -6.43
CA ASN A 12 -3.16 -1.78 -7.74
C ASN A 12 -3.54 -2.81 -8.81
N GLU A 13 -3.22 -2.42 -10.05
CA GLU A 13 -3.57 -2.97 -11.38
C GLU A 13 -3.30 -4.48 -11.66
N MET A 14 -2.82 -5.30 -10.72
CA MET A 14 -2.40 -6.69 -11.05
C MET A 14 -3.42 -7.76 -10.65
N ARG A 15 -4.07 -8.35 -11.65
CA ARG A 15 -5.08 -9.42 -11.50
C ARG A 15 -4.46 -10.78 -11.10
N VAL A 16 -5.04 -11.44 -10.11
CA VAL A 16 -5.87 -12.65 -10.34
C VAL A 16 -7.11 -12.53 -9.44
N ALA A 17 -8.27 -12.31 -10.06
CA ALA A 17 -9.61 -12.12 -9.46
C ALA A 17 -9.77 -10.96 -8.45
N ASN A 18 -8.95 -10.91 -7.39
CA ASN A 18 -8.99 -10.06 -6.21
C ASN A 18 -7.53 -9.75 -5.76
N GLY A 19 -6.98 -8.56 -5.98
CA GLY A 19 -5.58 -8.26 -5.59
C GLY A 19 -5.33 -8.36 -4.07
N THR A 20 -4.06 -8.42 -3.64
CA THR A 20 -3.68 -8.51 -2.21
C THR A 20 -4.42 -7.48 -1.35
N GLY A 21 -4.48 -6.22 -1.79
CA GLY A 21 -5.23 -5.21 -1.07
C GLY A 21 -6.75 -5.45 -0.96
N ARG A 22 -7.40 -6.09 -1.95
CA ARG A 22 -8.82 -6.53 -1.82
C ARG A 22 -8.95 -7.60 -0.76
N ASP A 23 -8.07 -8.59 -0.75
CA ASP A 23 -8.08 -9.62 0.28
C ASP A 23 -7.83 -9.02 1.67
N ILE A 24 -6.89 -8.08 1.79
CA ILE A 24 -6.67 -7.31 3.02
C ILE A 24 -7.97 -6.62 3.44
N ALA A 25 -8.62 -5.87 2.55
CA ALA A 25 -9.87 -5.17 2.83
C ALA A 25 -10.99 -6.12 3.30
N LEU A 26 -11.16 -7.25 2.61
CA LEU A 26 -12.17 -8.26 2.97
C LEU A 26 -11.87 -9.00 4.28
N ASN A 27 -10.59 -9.11 4.68
CA ASN A 27 -10.21 -9.67 5.98
C ASN A 27 -10.36 -8.65 7.12
N PHE A 28 -10.19 -7.35 6.85
CA PHE A 28 -10.48 -6.30 7.83
C PHE A 28 -11.98 -6.02 7.99
N ALA A 29 -12.77 -6.25 6.95
CA ALA A 29 -14.23 -6.07 6.98
C ALA A 29 -14.91 -6.72 8.20
N PRO A 30 -14.79 -8.05 8.45
CA PRO A 30 -15.50 -8.70 9.56
C PRO A 30 -15.04 -8.23 10.96
N LEU A 31 -13.95 -7.46 11.05
CA LEU A 31 -13.50 -6.83 12.28
C LEU A 31 -14.25 -5.50 12.58
N GLY A 32 -15.21 -5.12 11.75
CA GLY A 32 -15.98 -3.88 11.90
C GLY A 32 -15.16 -2.63 11.57
N ALA A 33 -14.14 -2.76 10.70
CA ALA A 33 -13.30 -1.64 10.30
C ALA A 33 -14.07 -0.67 9.38
N THR A 34 -13.72 0.61 9.45
CA THR A 34 -13.98 1.55 8.34
C THR A 34 -12.86 1.38 7.32
N LEU A 35 -13.21 1.16 6.06
CA LEU A 35 -12.24 0.92 5.01
C LEU A 35 -12.19 2.11 4.07
N VAL A 36 -10.99 2.58 3.74
CA VAL A 36 -10.75 3.59 2.71
C VAL A 36 -9.87 2.94 1.66
N LEU A 37 -10.42 2.71 0.47
CA LEU A 37 -9.77 1.99 -0.60
C LEU A 37 -9.44 2.95 -1.73
N TRP A 38 -8.16 3.02 -2.10
CA TRP A 38 -7.67 3.80 -3.23
C TRP A 38 -7.25 2.86 -4.34
N ASP A 39 -7.71 3.10 -5.56
CA ASP A 39 -7.26 2.37 -6.76
C ASP A 39 -7.37 3.29 -7.97
N ILE A 40 -6.61 3.02 -9.03
CA ILE A 40 -6.79 3.68 -10.32
C ILE A 40 -7.99 3.12 -11.09
N ASP A 41 -8.34 1.84 -10.85
CA ASP A 41 -9.49 1.11 -11.40
C ASP A 41 -10.73 1.34 -10.51
N GLU A 42 -11.52 2.34 -10.87
CA GLU A 42 -12.68 2.78 -10.09
C GLU A 42 -13.77 1.70 -9.96
N GLU A 43 -14.01 0.92 -11.01
CA GLU A 43 -15.06 -0.10 -11.03
C GLU A 43 -14.74 -1.24 -10.06
N ARG A 44 -13.50 -1.74 -10.08
CA ARG A 44 -13.07 -2.79 -9.13
C ARG A 44 -12.99 -2.28 -7.71
N ASN A 45 -12.61 -1.02 -7.51
CA ASN A 45 -12.59 -0.43 -6.19
C ASN A 45 -14.01 -0.36 -5.60
N LYS A 46 -14.99 0.05 -6.42
CA LYS A 46 -16.43 0.01 -6.07
C LYS A 46 -16.92 -1.41 -5.78
N GLU A 47 -16.55 -2.39 -6.59
CA GLU A 47 -16.88 -3.80 -6.32
C GLU A 47 -16.31 -4.27 -4.97
N THR A 48 -15.06 -3.93 -4.67
CA THR A 48 -14.38 -4.31 -3.43
C THR A 48 -15.06 -3.70 -2.21
N THR A 49 -15.42 -2.42 -2.25
CA THR A 49 -16.16 -1.77 -1.16
C THR A 49 -17.55 -2.36 -0.96
N TYR A 50 -18.25 -2.73 -2.04
CA TYR A 50 -19.54 -3.42 -1.95
C TYR A 50 -19.40 -4.76 -1.21
N LEU A 51 -18.42 -5.57 -1.59
CA LEU A 51 -18.16 -6.86 -0.93
C LEU A 51 -17.70 -6.70 0.51
N ALA A 52 -16.86 -5.70 0.80
CA ALA A 52 -16.40 -5.44 2.14
C ALA A 52 -17.55 -5.04 3.08
N ARG A 53 -18.50 -4.22 2.61
CA ARG A 53 -19.74 -3.93 3.36
C ARG A 53 -20.56 -5.20 3.60
N GLY A 54 -20.72 -6.05 2.57
CA GLY A 54 -21.38 -7.35 2.69
C GLY A 54 -20.70 -8.30 3.69
N ASN A 55 -19.39 -8.17 3.87
CA ASN A 55 -18.57 -8.96 4.79
C ASN A 55 -18.41 -8.33 6.20
N GLY A 56 -19.20 -7.31 6.53
CA GLY A 56 -19.27 -6.77 7.90
C GLY A 56 -18.40 -5.53 8.17
N ALA A 57 -17.82 -4.91 7.14
CA ALA A 57 -17.18 -3.60 7.31
C ALA A 57 -18.20 -2.59 7.87
N LYS A 58 -17.76 -1.75 8.82
CA LYS A 58 -18.62 -0.71 9.39
C LYS A 58 -19.00 0.31 8.33
N GLU A 59 -18.01 0.77 7.59
CA GLU A 59 -18.13 1.65 6.43
C GLU A 59 -17.05 1.27 5.41
N ALA A 60 -17.27 1.55 4.13
CA ALA A 60 -16.25 1.36 3.10
C ALA A 60 -16.35 2.48 2.07
N TYR A 61 -15.23 3.17 1.79
CA TYR A 61 -15.15 4.29 0.85
C TYR A 61 -14.21 3.91 -0.29
N ALA A 62 -14.63 4.20 -1.52
CA ALA A 62 -13.82 3.97 -2.72
C ALA A 62 -13.43 5.33 -3.30
N TYR A 63 -12.14 5.55 -3.48
CA TYR A 63 -11.60 6.73 -4.14
C TYR A 63 -10.73 6.32 -5.32
N ARG A 64 -10.90 7.01 -6.45
CA ARG A 64 -10.00 6.84 -7.59
C ARG A 64 -8.73 7.65 -7.36
N CYS A 65 -7.58 6.98 -7.20
CA CYS A 65 -6.30 7.64 -7.01
C CYS A 65 -5.19 6.95 -7.80
N ASP A 66 -4.42 7.73 -8.56
CA ASP A 66 -3.22 7.27 -9.23
C ASP A 66 -2.01 7.52 -8.32
N CYS A 67 -1.33 6.43 -7.95
CA CYS A 67 -0.23 6.48 -7.00
C CYS A 67 1.09 6.99 -7.59
N SER A 68 1.17 7.16 -8.91
CA SER A 68 2.28 7.88 -9.52
C SER A 68 2.12 9.41 -9.44
N ASN A 69 0.91 9.89 -9.11
CA ASN A 69 0.61 11.32 -9.05
C ASN A 69 0.67 11.86 -7.61
N ARG A 70 1.80 12.48 -7.26
CA ARG A 70 2.02 13.14 -5.97
C ARG A 70 0.90 14.11 -5.57
N GLU A 71 0.50 15.01 -6.47
CA GLU A 71 -0.52 16.01 -6.18
C GLU A 71 -1.91 15.38 -6.03
N GLY A 72 -2.17 14.31 -6.81
CA GLY A 72 -3.36 13.49 -6.67
C GLY A 72 -3.46 12.84 -5.29
N ILE A 73 -2.36 12.27 -4.79
CA ILE A 73 -2.29 11.66 -3.45
C ILE A 73 -2.60 12.69 -2.36
N TYR A 74 -1.94 13.86 -2.35
CA TYR A 74 -2.19 14.86 -1.31
C TYR A 74 -3.62 15.41 -1.35
N ARG A 75 -4.17 15.62 -2.56
CA ARG A 75 -5.56 16.05 -2.73
C ARG A 75 -6.55 15.01 -2.19
N MET A 76 -6.33 13.74 -2.53
CA MET A 76 -7.21 12.67 -2.08
C MET A 76 -7.08 12.42 -0.58
N ALA A 77 -5.87 12.56 -0.01
CA ALA A 77 -5.67 12.43 1.42
C ALA A 77 -6.40 13.53 2.20
N ALA A 78 -6.40 14.76 1.68
CA ALA A 78 -7.21 15.85 2.23
C ALA A 78 -8.71 15.54 2.20
N GLN A 79 -9.20 14.97 1.09
CA GLN A 79 -10.59 14.54 0.96
C GLN A 79 -10.95 13.45 1.99
N VAL A 80 -10.08 12.44 2.16
CA VAL A 80 -10.27 11.37 3.15
C VAL A 80 -10.35 11.93 4.57
N ARG A 81 -9.48 12.87 4.93
CA ARG A 81 -9.54 13.52 6.25
C ARG A 81 -10.84 14.28 6.48
N GLN A 82 -11.36 14.92 5.44
CA GLN A 82 -12.61 15.69 5.53
C GLN A 82 -13.84 14.79 5.64
N GLU A 83 -13.89 13.72 4.84
CA GLU A 83 -15.08 12.86 4.71
C GLU A 83 -15.11 11.72 5.73
N VAL A 84 -13.94 11.22 6.15
CA VAL A 84 -13.82 10.00 6.96
C VAL A 84 -13.12 10.26 8.30
N GLY A 85 -12.01 11.02 8.30
CA GLY A 85 -11.25 11.38 9.50
C GLY A 85 -9.78 10.94 9.45
N ASP A 86 -9.15 10.76 10.61
CA ASP A 86 -7.73 10.43 10.72
C ASP A 86 -7.43 8.93 10.52
N VAL A 87 -6.49 8.62 9.64
CA VAL A 87 -6.06 7.24 9.34
C VAL A 87 -5.30 6.65 10.51
N THR A 88 -5.77 5.51 11.01
CA THR A 88 -5.11 4.76 12.09
C THR A 88 -4.23 3.63 11.57
N ILE A 89 -4.55 3.04 10.41
CA ILE A 89 -3.74 2.00 9.76
C ILE A 89 -3.57 2.37 8.29
N LEU A 90 -2.32 2.60 7.89
CA LEU A 90 -1.94 2.86 6.50
C LEU A 90 -1.32 1.60 5.91
N VAL A 91 -1.97 1.01 4.90
CA VAL A 91 -1.47 -0.13 4.13
C VAL A 91 -1.06 0.35 2.74
N ASN A 92 0.25 0.49 2.52
CA ASN A 92 0.81 0.73 1.20
C ASN A 92 1.03 -0.62 0.50
N ASP A 93 0.16 -0.95 -0.46
CA ASP A 93 0.20 -2.22 -1.22
C ASP A 93 0.53 -2.02 -2.70
N ALA A 94 0.22 -0.85 -3.27
CA ALA A 94 0.35 -0.63 -4.70
C ALA A 94 1.77 -0.85 -5.25
N ALA A 95 1.84 -1.61 -6.35
CA ALA A 95 3.10 -1.95 -6.99
C ALA A 95 2.99 -2.33 -8.48
N VAL A 96 3.85 -1.76 -9.33
CA VAL A 96 4.05 -2.12 -10.75
C VAL A 96 5.47 -2.64 -10.98
N ALA A 97 5.71 -3.28 -12.13
CA ALA A 97 7.04 -3.77 -12.53
C ALA A 97 7.14 -3.81 -14.06
N SER A 98 8.27 -3.41 -14.64
CA SER A 98 8.50 -3.45 -16.10
C SER A 98 8.64 -4.86 -16.67
N ARG A 99 9.23 -5.79 -15.91
CA ARG A 99 9.50 -7.20 -16.29
C ARG A 99 10.38 -7.40 -17.52
N LYS A 100 11.37 -6.52 -17.71
CA LYS A 100 12.34 -6.57 -18.81
C LYS A 100 13.74 -6.83 -18.27
N TYR A 101 14.66 -7.30 -19.12
CA TYR A 101 16.07 -7.26 -18.74
C TYR A 101 16.47 -5.81 -18.53
N PHE A 102 17.41 -5.55 -17.60
CA PHE A 102 17.81 -4.20 -17.22
C PHE A 102 18.17 -3.33 -18.44
N ILE A 103 18.91 -3.89 -19.40
CA ILE A 103 19.34 -3.18 -20.61
C ILE A 103 18.20 -2.84 -21.58
N ASP A 104 17.06 -3.52 -21.45
CA ASP A 104 15.86 -3.34 -22.30
C ASP A 104 14.78 -2.50 -21.60
N THR A 105 14.95 -2.17 -20.32
CA THR A 105 14.00 -1.37 -19.56
C THR A 105 14.15 0.10 -19.92
N GLN A 106 13.04 0.74 -20.32
CA GLN A 106 13.04 2.17 -20.62
C GLN A 106 13.07 2.99 -19.33
N ASP A 107 13.75 4.13 -19.34
CA ASP A 107 13.84 5.02 -18.17
C ASP A 107 12.46 5.37 -17.61
N LEU A 108 11.48 5.65 -18.47
CA LEU A 108 10.09 5.93 -18.08
C LEU A 108 9.41 4.76 -17.33
N ASP A 109 9.75 3.51 -17.67
CA ASP A 109 9.22 2.34 -16.96
C ASP A 109 9.84 2.21 -15.55
N ILE A 110 11.13 2.56 -15.43
CA ILE A 110 11.86 2.60 -14.14
C ILE A 110 11.26 3.70 -13.26
N GLU A 111 11.12 4.91 -13.79
CA GLU A 111 10.54 6.06 -13.10
C GLU A 111 9.13 5.74 -12.60
N ARG A 112 8.25 5.22 -13.47
CA ARG A 112 6.90 4.82 -13.07
C ARG A 112 6.90 3.77 -11.97
N THR A 113 7.81 2.80 -12.03
CA THR A 113 7.95 1.77 -10.99
C THR A 113 8.37 2.39 -9.66
N MET A 114 9.32 3.32 -9.67
CA MET A 114 9.74 4.02 -8.46
C MET A 114 8.64 4.93 -7.91
N ASP A 115 7.92 5.64 -8.79
CA ASP A 115 6.84 6.54 -8.40
C ASP A 115 5.71 5.79 -7.67
N VAL A 116 5.23 4.70 -8.26
CA VAL A 116 4.15 3.91 -7.66
C VAL A 116 4.63 3.13 -6.44
N ASN A 117 5.77 2.44 -6.54
CA ASN A 117 6.13 1.44 -5.54
C ASN A 117 6.80 2.03 -4.30
N ILE A 118 7.44 3.20 -4.39
CA ILE A 118 8.16 3.79 -3.26
C ILE A 118 7.86 5.28 -3.06
N MET A 119 7.79 6.11 -4.11
CA MET A 119 7.47 7.53 -3.90
C MET A 119 6.07 7.72 -3.33
N ALA A 120 5.10 6.91 -3.76
CA ALA A 120 3.78 6.85 -3.15
C ALA A 120 3.83 6.57 -1.64
N HIS A 121 4.72 5.67 -1.19
CA HIS A 121 4.88 5.37 0.24
C HIS A 121 5.42 6.60 0.99
N PHE A 122 6.38 7.32 0.42
CA PHE A 122 6.85 8.58 1.01
C PHE A 122 5.70 9.59 1.13
N TRP A 123 4.90 9.77 0.09
CA TRP A 123 3.84 10.78 0.09
C TRP A 123 2.70 10.43 1.05
N THR A 124 2.25 9.17 1.07
CA THR A 124 1.21 8.73 2.01
C THR A 124 1.70 8.73 3.46
N CYS A 125 2.93 8.28 3.73
CA CYS A 125 3.51 8.39 5.08
C CYS A 125 3.65 9.85 5.51
N LYS A 126 4.16 10.75 4.66
CA LYS A 126 4.28 12.18 5.00
C LYS A 126 2.94 12.83 5.32
N ASP A 127 1.87 12.38 4.69
CA ASP A 127 0.54 12.94 4.91
C ASP A 127 -0.17 12.36 6.14
N PHE A 128 -0.18 11.03 6.30
CA PHE A 128 -0.97 10.36 7.35
C PHE A 128 -0.22 10.16 8.67
N LEU A 129 1.10 10.03 8.66
CA LEU A 129 1.91 9.79 9.87
C LEU A 129 1.82 10.91 10.93
N PRO A 130 1.77 12.21 10.58
CA PRO A 130 1.69 13.27 11.60
C PRO A 130 0.50 13.14 12.56
N ALA A 131 -0.68 12.77 12.06
CA ALA A 131 -1.87 12.54 12.89
C ALA A 131 -1.69 11.32 13.81
N MET A 132 -1.14 10.22 13.28
CA MET A 132 -0.82 9.03 14.08
C MET A 132 0.17 9.35 15.21
N ILE A 133 1.19 10.18 14.93
CA ILE A 133 2.16 10.64 15.93
C ILE A 133 1.48 11.49 17.00
N ALA A 134 0.68 12.48 16.59
CA ALA A 134 -0.03 13.38 17.51
C ALA A 134 -0.98 12.62 18.45
N CYS A 135 -1.66 11.58 17.94
CA CYS A 135 -2.52 10.71 18.73
C CYS A 135 -1.77 9.61 19.48
N ASN A 136 -0.45 9.47 19.27
CA ASN A 136 0.36 8.34 19.75
C ASN A 136 -0.37 7.01 19.52
N HIS A 137 -0.91 6.83 18.32
CA HIS A 137 -1.65 5.65 17.90
C HIS A 137 -1.68 5.56 16.38
N GLY A 138 -1.12 4.48 15.85
CA GLY A 138 -1.24 4.17 14.43
C GLY A 138 -0.42 2.97 14.00
N HIS A 139 -0.54 2.57 12.75
CA HIS A 139 0.23 1.47 12.17
C HIS A 139 0.51 1.72 10.70
N LEU A 140 1.80 1.80 10.34
CA LEU A 140 2.26 1.78 8.96
C LEU A 140 2.54 0.34 8.53
N VAL A 141 1.84 -0.16 7.53
CA VAL A 141 2.04 -1.47 6.94
C VAL A 141 2.45 -1.28 5.48
N SER A 142 3.55 -1.88 5.08
CA SER A 142 4.00 -1.84 3.68
C SER A 142 4.15 -3.25 3.13
N ILE A 143 3.57 -3.48 1.96
CA ILE A 143 3.63 -4.77 1.28
C ILE A 143 4.84 -4.79 0.37
N SER A 144 5.85 -5.55 0.81
CA SER A 144 7.03 -5.87 0.02
C SER A 144 6.91 -7.27 -0.58
N SER A 145 8.02 -7.80 -1.06
CA SER A 145 8.10 -9.10 -1.75
C SER A 145 9.40 -9.79 -1.38
N GLY A 146 9.54 -11.08 -1.66
CA GLY A 146 10.85 -11.75 -1.68
C GLY A 146 11.88 -10.98 -2.54
N ALA A 147 11.43 -10.26 -3.57
CA ALA A 147 12.28 -9.36 -4.37
C ALA A 147 12.83 -8.14 -3.60
N GLY A 148 12.31 -7.85 -2.40
CA GLY A 148 12.84 -6.85 -1.46
C GLY A 148 13.89 -7.41 -0.49
N LEU A 149 14.23 -8.70 -0.60
CA LEU A 149 15.28 -9.37 0.16
C LEU A 149 16.39 -9.90 -0.73
N ALA A 150 16.07 -10.27 -1.98
CA ALA A 150 17.03 -10.73 -2.96
C ALA A 150 16.66 -10.23 -4.37
N GLY A 151 17.67 -9.97 -5.20
CA GLY A 151 17.45 -9.59 -6.60
C GLY A 151 16.79 -10.71 -7.41
N VAL A 152 15.88 -10.33 -8.30
CA VAL A 152 15.18 -11.25 -9.21
C VAL A 152 15.45 -10.83 -10.65
N SER A 153 15.85 -11.80 -11.49
CA SER A 153 16.13 -11.54 -12.91
C SER A 153 14.92 -10.93 -13.60
N ARG A 154 15.18 -9.94 -14.47
CA ARG A 154 14.17 -9.17 -15.22
C ARG A 154 13.23 -8.31 -14.36
N MET A 155 13.59 -8.03 -13.11
CA MET A 155 12.77 -7.25 -12.17
C MET A 155 13.63 -6.24 -11.39
N SER A 156 14.62 -5.62 -12.04
CA SER A 156 15.60 -4.74 -11.37
C SER A 156 14.96 -3.51 -10.74
N ASP A 157 14.08 -2.84 -11.46
CA ASP A 157 13.26 -1.69 -11.00
C ASP A 157 12.37 -2.08 -9.82
N TYR A 158 11.65 -3.20 -9.95
CA TYR A 158 10.76 -3.71 -8.92
C TYR A 158 11.54 -4.11 -7.66
N ALA A 159 12.60 -4.92 -7.80
CA ALA A 159 13.44 -5.32 -6.68
C ALA A 159 14.01 -4.09 -5.97
N ALA A 160 14.65 -3.17 -6.70
CA ALA A 160 15.17 -1.93 -6.12
C ALA A 160 14.09 -1.17 -5.31
N SER A 161 12.88 -1.02 -5.87
CA SER A 161 11.77 -0.38 -5.15
C SER A 161 11.34 -1.13 -3.89
N LYS A 162 11.36 -2.48 -3.89
CA LYS A 162 10.96 -3.31 -2.75
C LYS A 162 12.02 -3.39 -1.66
N PHE A 163 13.30 -3.27 -2.00
CA PHE A 163 14.38 -3.04 -1.04
C PHE A 163 14.25 -1.66 -0.38
N ALA A 164 13.89 -0.63 -1.15
CA ALA A 164 13.73 0.73 -0.63
C ALA A 164 12.62 0.84 0.43
N ILE A 165 11.55 0.04 0.33
CA ILE A 165 10.48 -0.03 1.36
C ILE A 165 11.06 -0.39 2.73
N VAL A 166 12.00 -1.35 2.78
CA VAL A 166 12.61 -1.80 4.04
C VAL A 166 13.38 -0.65 4.68
N GLY A 167 14.27 -0.01 3.92
CA GLY A 167 15.04 1.13 4.41
C GLY A 167 14.16 2.28 4.89
N LEU A 168 13.06 2.58 4.17
CA LEU A 168 12.12 3.63 4.56
C LEU A 168 11.44 3.31 5.90
N LEU A 169 10.84 2.14 6.04
CA LEU A 169 10.04 1.79 7.21
C LEU A 169 10.90 1.53 8.45
N GLU A 170 12.10 0.98 8.29
CA GLU A 170 13.08 0.84 9.39
C GLU A 170 13.53 2.22 9.88
N THR A 171 13.83 3.15 8.97
CA THR A 171 14.21 4.52 9.33
C THR A 171 13.09 5.22 10.10
N ILE A 172 11.85 5.18 9.60
CA ILE A 172 10.70 5.76 10.32
C ILE A 172 10.53 5.11 11.70
N ALA A 173 10.69 3.80 11.82
CA ALA A 173 10.60 3.11 13.11
C ALA A 173 11.64 3.61 14.12
N PHE A 174 12.89 3.79 13.69
CA PHE A 174 13.95 4.34 14.54
C PHE A 174 13.72 5.80 14.92
N GLU A 175 13.19 6.62 14.00
CA GLU A 175 12.81 8.01 14.29
C GLU A 175 11.67 8.08 15.34
N LEU A 176 10.65 7.23 15.21
CA LEU A 176 9.57 7.11 16.20
C LEU A 176 10.11 6.69 17.57
N GLN A 177 11.05 5.74 17.61
CA GLN A 177 11.70 5.33 18.85
C GLN A 177 12.53 6.46 19.47
N ALA A 178 13.33 7.16 18.67
CA ALA A 178 14.19 8.24 19.12
C ALA A 178 13.40 9.44 19.67
N THR A 179 12.23 9.71 19.09
CA THR A 179 11.31 10.77 19.55
C THR A 179 10.40 10.33 20.70
N GLY A 180 10.51 9.08 21.16
CA GLY A 180 9.73 8.55 22.28
C GLY A 180 8.28 8.19 21.93
N ASN A 181 7.92 8.15 20.65
CA ASN A 181 6.59 7.69 20.22
C ASN A 181 6.50 6.16 20.38
N LYS A 182 5.57 5.69 21.22
CA LYS A 182 5.41 4.26 21.52
C LYS A 182 4.17 3.65 20.87
N GLY A 183 3.25 4.48 20.38
CA GLY A 183 1.93 4.05 19.94
C GLY A 183 1.79 3.89 18.43
N VAL A 184 2.70 4.46 17.64
CA VAL A 184 2.77 4.18 16.19
C VAL A 184 3.64 2.94 15.95
N LYS A 185 3.12 1.99 15.19
CA LYS A 185 3.81 0.74 14.82
C LYS A 185 4.17 0.74 13.34
N THR A 186 5.16 -0.06 12.97
CA THR A 186 5.55 -0.30 11.58
C THR A 186 5.59 -1.81 11.30
N THR A 187 5.26 -2.21 10.08
CA THR A 187 5.36 -3.61 9.64
C THR A 187 5.65 -3.66 8.14
N VAL A 188 6.64 -4.46 7.77
CA VAL A 188 6.91 -4.81 6.37
C VAL A 188 6.51 -6.26 6.17
N VAL A 189 5.60 -6.50 5.22
CA VAL A 189 5.15 -7.84 4.87
C VAL A 189 5.91 -8.30 3.63
N PHE A 190 6.68 -9.37 3.75
CA PHE A 190 7.37 -9.97 2.61
C PHE A 190 6.52 -11.10 2.03
N LEU A 191 5.86 -10.83 0.91
CA LEU A 191 5.12 -11.87 0.21
C LEU A 191 6.08 -12.76 -0.59
N SER A 192 5.96 -14.08 -0.40
CA SER A 192 6.49 -15.07 -1.34
C SER A 192 5.76 -14.93 -2.70
N VAL A 193 6.16 -15.70 -3.72
CA VAL A 193 5.48 -15.70 -5.01
C VAL A 193 4.02 -16.10 -4.82
N THR A 194 3.15 -15.11 -4.70
CA THR A 194 1.71 -15.27 -4.74
C THR A 194 1.30 -15.30 -6.21
N LYS A 195 0.25 -16.06 -6.55
CA LYS A 195 -0.31 -16.05 -7.91
C LYS A 195 -0.97 -14.69 -8.15
N THR A 196 -0.21 -13.77 -8.70
CA THR A 196 -0.64 -12.44 -9.15
C THR A 196 -0.16 -12.27 -10.58
N GLN A 197 -0.59 -11.22 -11.26
CA GLN A 197 0.01 -10.90 -12.55
C GLN A 197 1.53 -10.77 -12.45
N LEU A 198 2.10 -10.31 -11.31
CA LEU A 198 3.57 -10.20 -11.10
C LEU A 198 4.30 -11.50 -11.38
N SER A 199 3.69 -12.63 -11.02
CA SER A 199 4.24 -13.97 -11.21
C SER A 199 3.79 -14.65 -12.49
N ALA A 200 2.93 -14.02 -13.30
CA ALA A 200 2.51 -14.57 -14.59
C ALA A 200 3.72 -14.72 -15.53
N GLY A 201 4.03 -15.97 -15.87
CA GLY A 201 5.20 -16.34 -16.68
C GLY A 201 6.43 -16.78 -15.89
N ILE A 202 6.42 -16.67 -14.56
CA ILE A 202 7.46 -17.23 -13.68
C ILE A 202 7.10 -18.70 -13.42
N LYS A 203 7.86 -19.64 -14.01
CA LYS A 203 7.81 -21.05 -13.60
C LYS A 203 8.43 -21.15 -12.21
N VAL A 204 7.61 -21.45 -11.20
CA VAL A 204 8.12 -21.90 -9.91
C VAL A 204 8.74 -23.28 -10.16
N MET A 205 10.04 -23.41 -9.89
CA MET A 205 10.75 -24.71 -9.94
C MET A 205 10.27 -25.62 -8.80
#